data_AF-A0A953XHI4-F1
#
_entry.id   AF-A0A953XHI4-F1
#
_cell.length_a   1.000
_cell.length_b   1.000
_cell.length_c   1.000
_cell.angle_alpha   90.00
_cell.angle_beta   90.00
_cell.angle_gamma   90.00
#
_symmetry.space_group_name_H-M   'P 1'
#
loop_
_entity.id
_entity.type
_entity.pdbx_description
1 polymer ?
#
loop_
_entity_poly.entity_id
_entity_poly.type
_entity_poly.pdbx_seq_one_letter_code
_entity_poly.pdbx_strand_id
1 'polypeptide(L)'
;MPEEEVKRFLENEADEWITDTDNPAQCIPELAGRICYMSFGGKQGRKDNASYLSNIIGVGHGSVLEHAVFSLLLTGISRSLTHELVRHRAGFAYSQLSQRYVDETEAQFVVPPAVQGDPELEKTLQDFCDESLKVYGQLTDKLAEKYATPEGLVDFALREEQLTEGENGKFTFGEAVEGH
;
A
#
# COMPACT_ATOMS: atom_id res chain seq x y z
N MET A 1 4.62 -15.73 13.93
CA MET A 1 4.21 -15.84 15.34
C MET A 1 5.41 -16.36 16.12
N PRO A 2 5.84 -15.75 17.23
CA PRO A 2 6.98 -16.26 17.99
C PRO A 2 6.59 -17.56 18.72
N GLU A 3 7.01 -18.70 18.18
CA GLU A 3 6.60 -20.02 18.68
C GLU A 3 7.00 -20.24 20.15
N GLU A 4 8.18 -19.76 20.55
CA GLU A 4 8.67 -19.87 21.93
C GLU A 4 7.79 -19.13 22.94
N GLU A 5 7.25 -17.97 22.58
CA GLU A 5 6.38 -17.19 23.47
C GLU A 5 5.01 -17.83 23.61
N VAL A 6 4.47 -18.38 22.52
CA VAL A 6 3.22 -19.16 22.55
C VAL A 6 3.40 -20.41 23.40
N LYS A 7 4.51 -21.13 23.22
CA LYS A 7 4.84 -22.29 24.03
C LYS A 7 4.95 -21.93 25.52
N ARG A 8 5.71 -20.87 25.85
CA ARG A 8 5.82 -20.39 27.23
C ARG A 8 4.47 -20.01 27.82
N PHE A 9 3.61 -19.35 27.07
CA PHE A 9 2.26 -19.03 27.51
C PHE A 9 1.45 -20.30 27.80
N LEU A 10 1.45 -21.26 26.87
CA LEU A 10 0.72 -22.51 27.04
C LEU A 10 1.21 -23.29 28.26
N GLU A 11 2.53 -23.40 28.47
CA GLU A 11 3.10 -24.09 29.64
C GLU A 11 2.72 -23.48 30.99
N ASN A 12 2.47 -22.16 31.04
CA ASN A 12 2.19 -21.45 32.30
C ASN A 12 0.71 -21.21 32.55
N GLU A 13 -0.07 -20.95 31.52
CA GLU A 13 -1.43 -20.39 31.63
C GLU A 13 -2.51 -21.28 31.00
N ALA A 14 -2.14 -22.32 30.26
CA ALA A 14 -3.06 -23.23 29.58
C ALA A 14 -2.56 -24.69 29.64
N ASP A 15 -3.26 -25.62 28.98
CA ASP A 15 -2.80 -27.01 28.86
C ASP A 15 -2.04 -27.21 27.55
N GLU A 16 -2.78 -27.32 26.45
CA GLU A 16 -2.27 -27.61 25.12
C GLU A 16 -3.15 -26.90 24.09
N TRP A 17 -2.55 -26.44 23.00
CA TRP A 17 -3.27 -25.97 21.83
C TRP A 17 -2.95 -26.89 20.66
N ILE A 18 -3.99 -27.49 20.10
CA ILE A 18 -3.89 -28.38 18.93
C ILE A 18 -4.61 -27.71 17.78
N THR A 19 -3.94 -27.54 16.64
CA THR A 19 -4.57 -27.06 15.40
C THR A 19 -4.19 -27.98 14.25
N ASP A 20 -5.08 -28.12 13.27
CA ASP A 20 -4.91 -29.01 12.11
C ASP A 20 -4.34 -28.28 10.88
N THR A 21 -3.88 -27.04 11.06
CA THR A 21 -3.24 -26.22 10.03
C THR A 21 -1.89 -25.69 10.52
N ASP A 22 -0.93 -25.60 9.63
CA ASP A 22 0.35 -24.91 9.85
C ASP A 22 0.35 -23.49 9.26
N ASN A 23 -0.74 -23.09 8.60
CA ASN A 23 -0.85 -21.80 7.95
C ASN A 23 -0.92 -20.67 9.00
N PRO A 24 0.10 -19.78 9.08
CA PRO A 24 0.13 -18.72 10.09
C PRO A 24 -1.09 -17.79 10.04
N ALA A 25 -1.64 -17.54 8.84
CA ALA A 25 -2.80 -16.68 8.65
C ALA A 25 -4.09 -17.25 9.26
N GLN A 26 -4.13 -18.56 9.53
CA GLN A 26 -5.24 -19.25 10.18
C GLN A 26 -4.95 -19.53 11.65
N CYS A 27 -3.70 -19.87 11.98
CA CYS A 27 -3.22 -20.13 13.33
C CYS A 27 -3.36 -18.90 14.24
N ILE A 28 -2.93 -17.73 13.76
CA ILE A 28 -2.96 -16.48 14.53
C ILE A 28 -4.38 -16.11 15.00
N PRO A 29 -5.40 -16.02 14.12
CA PRO A 29 -6.75 -15.66 14.54
C PRO A 29 -7.42 -16.75 15.39
N GLU A 30 -7.12 -18.04 15.16
CA GLU A 30 -7.60 -19.11 16.03
C GLU A 30 -7.04 -18.94 17.45
N LEU A 31 -5.72 -18.82 17.58
CA LEU A 31 -5.05 -18.64 18.87
C LEU A 31 -5.58 -17.40 19.59
N ALA A 32 -5.68 -16.26 18.90
CA ALA A 32 -6.22 -15.02 19.46
C ALA A 32 -7.66 -15.20 19.99
N GLY A 33 -8.53 -15.86 19.21
CA GLY A 33 -9.88 -16.15 19.65
C GLY A 33 -9.94 -17.09 20.85
N ARG A 34 -9.05 -18.09 20.92
CA ARG A 34 -8.99 -19.03 22.05
C ARG A 34 -8.49 -18.37 23.33
N ILE A 35 -7.56 -17.42 23.23
CA ILE A 35 -7.09 -16.62 24.37
C ILE A 35 -8.25 -15.88 25.04
N CYS A 36 -9.18 -15.28 24.28
CA CYS A 36 -10.32 -14.54 24.85
C CYS A 36 -11.19 -15.36 25.80
N TYR A 37 -11.25 -16.68 25.62
CA TYR A 37 -12.07 -17.60 26.42
C TYR A 37 -11.26 -18.66 27.16
N MET A 38 -9.93 -18.59 27.09
CA MET A 38 -9.01 -19.64 27.56
C MET A 38 -9.48 -21.04 27.16
N SER A 39 -9.87 -21.19 25.88
CA SER A 39 -10.50 -22.40 25.33
C SER A 39 -9.47 -23.37 24.72
N PHE A 40 -8.51 -23.76 25.54
CA PHE A 40 -7.42 -24.70 25.23
C PHE A 40 -7.67 -26.09 25.84
N GLY A 41 -6.86 -27.07 25.45
CA GLY A 41 -6.86 -28.43 26.00
C GLY A 41 -8.24 -29.08 25.93
N GLY A 42 -8.72 -29.58 27.08
CA GLY A 42 -10.04 -30.23 27.17
C GLY A 42 -11.23 -29.33 26.79
N LYS A 43 -11.08 -28.00 26.87
CA LYS A 43 -12.12 -27.02 26.48
C LYS A 43 -12.11 -26.69 24.99
N GLN A 44 -11.06 -27.06 24.27
CA GLN A 44 -10.87 -26.71 22.86
C GLN A 44 -11.94 -27.32 21.94
N GLY A 45 -12.46 -28.50 22.33
CA GLY A 45 -13.35 -29.31 21.52
C GLY A 45 -12.65 -29.99 20.35
N ARG A 46 -13.40 -30.73 19.53
CA ARG A 46 -12.90 -31.47 18.35
C ARG A 46 -13.09 -30.72 17.03
N LYS A 47 -13.32 -29.42 17.07
CA LYS A 47 -13.52 -28.62 15.84
C LYS A 47 -12.17 -28.36 15.20
N ASP A 48 -12.07 -28.61 13.90
CA ASP A 48 -10.94 -28.15 13.09
C ASP A 48 -10.87 -26.62 13.03
N ASN A 49 -9.71 -26.10 12.61
CA ASN A 49 -9.45 -24.68 12.49
C ASN A 49 -10.49 -23.99 11.59
N ALA A 50 -10.80 -24.58 10.44
CA ALA A 50 -11.73 -24.00 9.47
C ALA A 50 -13.13 -23.82 10.06
N SER A 51 -13.65 -24.83 10.76
CA SER A 51 -14.93 -24.78 11.47
C SER A 51 -14.90 -23.78 12.63
N TYR A 52 -13.77 -23.66 13.32
CA TYR A 52 -13.59 -22.67 14.38
C TYR A 52 -13.66 -21.24 13.83
N LEU A 53 -12.87 -20.92 12.80
CA LEU A 53 -12.85 -19.60 12.16
C LEU A 53 -14.20 -19.26 11.51
N SER A 54 -14.84 -20.23 10.84
CA SER A 54 -16.17 -20.05 10.28
C SER A 54 -17.20 -19.71 11.37
N ASN A 55 -17.14 -20.39 12.52
CA ASN A 55 -17.99 -20.06 13.66
C ASN A 55 -17.71 -18.65 14.20
N ILE A 56 -16.44 -18.27 14.37
CA ILE A 56 -16.04 -16.92 14.82
C ILE A 56 -16.61 -15.83 13.91
N ILE A 57 -16.51 -16.03 12.59
CA ILE A 57 -17.09 -15.12 11.58
C ILE A 57 -18.62 -15.09 11.72
N GLY A 58 -19.25 -16.26 11.83
CA GLY A 58 -20.70 -16.39 11.94
C GLY A 58 -21.31 -15.72 13.17
N VAL A 59 -20.58 -15.67 14.29
CA VAL A 59 -21.01 -14.96 15.52
C VAL A 59 -20.57 -13.51 15.59
N GLY A 60 -19.85 -13.01 14.57
CA GLY A 60 -19.45 -11.60 14.47
C GLY A 60 -18.24 -11.19 15.32
N HIS A 61 -17.42 -12.14 15.78
CA HIS A 61 -16.19 -11.85 16.55
C HIS A 61 -15.01 -11.53 15.61
N GLY A 62 -15.19 -10.56 14.71
CA GLY A 62 -14.25 -10.25 13.64
C GLY A 62 -12.91 -9.67 14.09
N SER A 63 -12.82 -9.10 15.30
CA SER A 63 -11.60 -8.46 15.81
C SER A 63 -10.41 -9.42 15.88
N VAL A 64 -10.63 -10.72 16.07
CA VAL A 64 -9.55 -11.70 16.10
C VAL A 64 -8.88 -11.88 14.74
N LEU A 65 -9.57 -11.56 13.65
CA LEU A 65 -9.03 -11.64 12.28
C LEU A 65 -8.04 -10.51 12.00
N GLU A 66 -8.12 -9.39 12.73
CA GLU A 66 -7.22 -8.24 12.57
C GLU A 66 -5.77 -8.54 12.98
N HIS A 67 -5.54 -9.64 13.71
CA HIS A 67 -4.19 -10.08 14.09
C HIS A 67 -3.40 -10.68 12.93
N ALA A 68 -4.06 -11.16 11.87
CA ALA A 68 -3.39 -11.66 10.67
C ALA A 68 -3.20 -10.51 9.66
N VAL A 69 -1.94 -10.11 9.44
CA VAL A 69 -1.59 -9.01 8.54
C VAL A 69 -0.97 -9.56 7.26
N PHE A 70 -1.42 -9.05 6.11
CA PHE A 70 -0.88 -9.39 4.80
C PHE A 70 -0.21 -8.18 4.18
N SER A 71 0.95 -8.39 3.56
CA SER A 71 1.62 -7.37 2.75
C SER A 71 1.57 -7.81 1.29
N LEU A 72 0.97 -6.97 0.45
CA LEU A 72 0.80 -7.23 -0.98
C LEU A 72 1.62 -6.24 -1.79
N LEU A 73 2.30 -6.74 -2.81
CA LEU A 73 2.92 -5.91 -3.84
C LEU A 73 2.01 -5.92 -5.07
N LEU A 74 1.44 -4.78 -5.40
CA LEU A 74 0.57 -4.61 -6.56
C LEU A 74 1.32 -3.82 -7.64
N THR A 75 1.37 -4.36 -8.85
CA THR A 75 1.96 -3.73 -10.04
C THR A 75 0.97 -3.78 -11.20
N GLY A 76 1.19 -2.95 -12.24
CA GLY A 76 0.29 -2.92 -13.40
C GLY A 76 -1.13 -2.46 -13.07
N ILE A 77 -1.29 -1.67 -11.99
CA ILE A 77 -2.57 -1.09 -11.58
C ILE A 77 -2.62 0.40 -11.89
N SER A 78 -3.80 0.90 -12.22
CA SER A 78 -3.98 2.31 -12.58
C SER A 78 -3.90 3.21 -11.35
N ARG A 79 -3.50 4.47 -11.57
CA ARG A 79 -3.58 5.52 -10.55
C ARG A 79 -5.03 5.72 -10.06
N SER A 80 -6.01 5.61 -10.95
CA SER A 80 -7.43 5.66 -10.56
C SER A 80 -7.83 4.55 -9.60
N LEU A 81 -7.36 3.31 -9.81
CA LEU A 81 -7.57 2.23 -8.85
C LEU A 81 -6.91 2.53 -7.51
N THR A 82 -5.67 3.04 -7.52
CA THR A 82 -4.99 3.41 -6.26
C THR A 82 -5.70 4.52 -5.50
N HIS A 83 -6.36 5.46 -6.19
CA HIS A 83 -7.13 6.54 -5.57
C HIS A 83 -8.38 6.03 -4.83
N GLU A 84 -9.02 4.97 -5.34
CA GLU A 84 -10.11 4.29 -4.63
C GLU A 84 -9.56 3.43 -3.49
N LEU A 85 -8.48 2.69 -3.74
CA LEU A 85 -7.89 1.78 -2.76
C LEU A 85 -7.50 2.50 -1.45
N VAL A 86 -6.83 3.66 -1.54
CA VAL A 86 -6.41 4.42 -0.35
C VAL A 86 -7.56 4.99 0.49
N ARG A 87 -8.81 4.90 0.01
CA ARG A 87 -9.98 5.28 0.81
C ARG A 87 -10.29 4.26 1.89
N HIS A 88 -9.81 3.02 1.76
CA HIS A 88 -9.87 2.01 2.80
C HIS A 88 -8.79 2.28 3.84
N ARG A 89 -9.16 2.84 5.00
CA ARG A 89 -8.20 3.26 6.05
C ARG A 89 -8.03 2.23 7.17
N ALA A 90 -9.13 1.66 7.66
CA ALA A 90 -9.08 0.76 8.80
C ALA A 90 -8.44 -0.58 8.40
N GLY A 91 -7.31 -0.92 9.05
CA GLY A 91 -6.58 -2.16 8.78
C GLY A 91 -5.69 -2.14 7.54
N PHE A 92 -5.51 -1.00 6.88
CA PHE A 92 -4.66 -0.88 5.71
C PHE A 92 -3.49 0.10 5.92
N ALA A 93 -2.34 -0.26 5.38
CA ALA A 93 -1.18 0.60 5.26
C ALA A 93 -0.70 0.57 3.80
N TYR A 94 -0.31 1.73 3.27
CA TYR A 94 0.06 1.88 1.87
C TYR A 94 1.46 2.46 1.73
N SER A 95 2.19 1.94 0.76
CA SER A 95 3.38 2.59 0.19
C SER A 95 3.19 2.56 -1.32
N GLN A 96 3.33 3.73 -1.95
CA GLN A 96 3.07 3.89 -3.38
C GLN A 96 4.29 4.49 -4.07
N LEU A 97 4.49 4.11 -5.33
CA LEU A 97 5.49 4.73 -6.18
C LEU A 97 5.21 6.23 -6.28
N SER A 98 6.18 7.04 -5.88
CA SER A 98 6.06 8.49 -5.82
C SER A 98 6.53 9.13 -7.13
N GLN A 99 5.59 9.77 -7.83
CA GLN A 99 5.86 10.56 -9.05
C GLN A 99 6.72 11.81 -8.79
N ARG A 100 6.95 12.13 -7.51
CA ARG A 100 7.87 13.22 -7.12
C ARG A 100 9.34 12.81 -7.21
N TYR A 101 9.64 11.51 -7.14
CA TYR A 101 11.00 10.99 -7.03
C TYR A 101 11.36 9.97 -8.12
N VAL A 102 10.36 9.42 -8.82
CA VAL A 102 10.57 8.46 -9.89
C VAL A 102 10.29 9.15 -11.22
N ASP A 103 11.25 9.03 -12.13
CA ASP A 103 11.06 9.46 -13.52
C ASP A 103 10.00 8.58 -14.19
N GLU A 104 9.00 9.24 -14.77
CA GLU A 104 7.87 8.62 -15.45
C GLU A 104 7.86 8.92 -16.96
N THR A 105 8.99 9.34 -17.54
CA THR A 105 9.15 9.48 -18.99
C THR A 105 8.86 8.20 -19.77
N GLU A 106 9.08 7.03 -19.15
CA GLU A 106 8.75 5.70 -19.69
C GLU A 106 7.57 5.03 -18.95
N ALA A 107 6.65 5.82 -18.36
CA ALA A 107 5.54 5.27 -17.59
C ALA A 107 4.61 4.39 -18.45
N GLN A 108 4.20 3.27 -17.86
CA GLN A 108 3.24 2.35 -18.47
C GLN A 108 1.81 2.75 -18.11
N PHE A 109 0.91 2.71 -19.09
CA PHE A 109 -0.51 2.96 -18.89
C PHE A 109 -1.28 1.65 -18.79
N VAL A 110 -2.30 1.64 -17.92
CA VAL A 110 -3.21 0.50 -17.77
C VAL A 110 -4.41 0.69 -18.68
N VAL A 111 -4.58 -0.23 -19.63
CA VAL A 111 -5.73 -0.23 -20.55
C VAL A 111 -7.00 -0.59 -19.78
N PRO A 112 -8.02 0.30 -19.74
CA PRO A 112 -9.28 0.01 -19.07
C PRO A 112 -9.96 -1.24 -19.67
N PRO A 113 -10.60 -2.11 -18.86
CA PRO A 113 -11.28 -3.30 -19.37
C PRO A 113 -12.33 -3.00 -20.46
N ALA A 114 -12.95 -1.82 -20.44
CA ALA A 114 -13.93 -1.39 -21.43
C ALA A 114 -13.33 -1.05 -22.82
N VAL A 115 -12.01 -0.86 -22.90
CA VAL A 115 -11.27 -0.56 -24.14
C VAL A 115 -10.65 -1.84 -24.74
N GLN A 116 -10.40 -2.86 -23.91
CA GLN A 116 -9.72 -4.08 -24.33
C GLN A 116 -10.47 -4.83 -25.44
N GLY A 117 -9.75 -5.21 -26.49
CA GLY A 117 -10.27 -5.99 -27.61
C GLY A 117 -10.95 -5.15 -28.70
N ASP A 118 -10.99 -3.82 -28.57
CA ASP A 118 -11.40 -2.89 -29.61
C ASP A 118 -10.16 -2.16 -30.18
N PRO A 119 -9.69 -2.53 -31.38
CA PRO A 119 -8.46 -1.94 -31.95
C PRO A 119 -8.53 -0.43 -32.18
N GLU A 120 -9.72 0.14 -32.41
CA GLU A 120 -9.88 1.58 -32.65
C GLU A 120 -9.75 2.36 -31.33
N LEU A 121 -10.40 1.87 -30.27
CA LEU A 121 -10.30 2.46 -28.93
C LEU A 121 -8.90 2.29 -28.33
N GLU A 122 -8.31 1.10 -28.49
CA GLU A 122 -6.94 0.83 -28.03
C GLU A 122 -5.93 1.75 -28.71
N LYS A 123 -6.04 1.92 -30.04
CA LYS A 123 -5.18 2.84 -30.78
C LYS A 123 -5.37 4.29 -30.32
N THR A 124 -6.62 4.73 -30.14
CA THR A 124 -6.92 6.09 -29.67
C THR A 124 -6.30 6.35 -28.30
N LEU A 125 -6.38 5.38 -27.39
CA LEU A 125 -5.76 5.47 -26.06
C LEU A 125 -4.23 5.50 -26.17
N GLN A 126 -3.64 4.64 -26.99
CA GLN A 126 -2.20 4.59 -27.20
C GLN A 126 -1.66 5.92 -27.74
N ASP A 127 -2.27 6.45 -28.80
CA ASP A 127 -1.88 7.73 -29.41
C ASP A 127 -1.94 8.88 -28.38
N PHE A 128 -2.96 8.89 -27.51
CA PHE A 128 -3.08 9.85 -26.41
C PHE A 128 -1.98 9.70 -25.36
N CYS A 129 -1.68 8.47 -24.94
CA CYS A 129 -0.65 8.16 -23.97
C CYS A 129 0.75 8.56 -24.47
N ASP A 130 1.06 8.24 -25.72
CA ASP A 130 2.36 8.56 -26.34
C ASP A 130 2.59 10.07 -26.43
N GLU A 131 1.59 10.83 -26.89
CA GLU A 131 1.71 12.29 -26.95
C GLU A 131 1.82 12.89 -25.54
N SER A 132 1.12 12.34 -24.55
CA SER A 132 1.19 12.80 -23.15
C SER A 132 2.58 12.61 -22.55
N LEU A 133 3.22 11.45 -22.75
CA LEU A 133 4.59 11.18 -22.29
C LEU A 133 5.60 12.10 -22.97
N LYS A 134 5.46 12.30 -24.28
CA LYS A 134 6.32 13.20 -25.04
C LYS A 134 6.23 14.64 -24.52
N VAL A 135 5.02 15.14 -24.27
CA VAL A 135 4.82 16.47 -23.69
C VAL A 135 5.39 16.55 -22.28
N TYR A 136 5.20 15.51 -21.45
CA TYR A 136 5.77 15.44 -20.11
C TYR A 136 7.30 15.54 -20.15
N GLY A 137 7.98 14.73 -20.97
CA GLY A 137 9.43 14.76 -21.14
C GLY A 137 9.95 16.13 -21.57
N GLN A 138 9.29 16.78 -22.53
CA GLN A 138 9.65 18.15 -22.95
C GLN A 138 9.50 19.18 -21.81
N LEU A 139 8.49 19.02 -20.96
CA LEU A 139 8.30 19.90 -19.81
C LEU A 139 9.36 19.64 -18.74
N THR A 140 9.66 18.38 -18.43
CA THR A 140 10.70 18.04 -17.45
C THR A 140 12.06 18.55 -17.88
N ASP A 141 12.44 18.40 -19.15
CA ASP A 141 13.71 18.89 -19.69
C ASP A 141 13.82 20.41 -19.57
N LYS A 142 12.80 21.15 -20.03
CA LYS A 142 12.77 22.62 -19.94
C LYS A 142 12.79 23.12 -18.51
N LEU A 143 12.16 22.39 -17.60
CA LEU A 143 12.15 22.74 -16.18
C LEU A 143 13.51 22.44 -15.56
N ALA A 144 14.17 21.34 -15.94
CA ALA A 144 15.54 21.05 -15.51
C ALA A 144 16.51 22.15 -15.98
N GLU A 145 16.43 22.60 -17.24
CA GLU A 145 17.23 23.72 -17.76
C GLU A 145 16.95 25.03 -17.01
N LYS A 146 15.66 25.36 -16.80
CA LYS A 146 15.25 26.60 -16.16
C LYS A 146 15.73 26.71 -14.71
N TYR A 147 15.75 25.59 -13.99
CA TYR A 147 16.10 25.56 -12.58
C TYR A 147 17.51 25.01 -12.32
N ALA A 148 18.30 24.71 -13.36
CA ALA A 148 19.67 24.23 -13.20
C ALA A 148 20.51 25.22 -12.37
N THR A 149 21.00 24.80 -11.21
CA THR A 149 21.96 25.56 -10.40
C THR A 149 23.39 25.12 -10.71
N PRO A 150 24.40 25.97 -10.43
CA PRO A 150 25.82 25.62 -10.66
C PRO A 150 26.33 24.39 -9.91
N GLU A 151 25.60 23.91 -8.90
CA GLU A 151 26.00 22.80 -8.01
C GLU A 151 25.43 21.44 -8.40
N GLY A 152 24.66 21.36 -9.48
CA GLY A 152 24.18 20.09 -10.05
C GLY A 152 22.67 20.07 -10.28
N LEU A 153 22.24 19.13 -11.13
CA LEU A 153 20.83 18.88 -11.47
C LEU A 153 19.96 18.92 -10.22
N VAL A 154 19.04 19.87 -10.20
CA VAL A 154 18.01 19.98 -9.17
C VAL A 154 17.20 18.69 -9.23
N ASP A 155 17.37 17.85 -8.22
CA ASP A 155 16.57 16.65 -7.97
C ASP A 155 15.08 16.97 -8.20
N PHE A 156 14.31 16.05 -8.79
CA PHE A 156 12.87 16.24 -9.00
C PHE A 156 12.14 16.59 -7.69
N ALA A 157 12.73 16.19 -6.56
CA ALA A 157 12.32 16.51 -5.20
C ALA A 157 12.52 17.97 -4.74
N LEU A 158 13.47 18.72 -5.29
CA LEU A 158 13.89 20.06 -4.82
C LEU A 158 12.93 21.20 -5.21
N ARG A 159 11.80 20.90 -5.86
CA ARG A 159 10.73 21.90 -6.08
C ARG A 159 10.08 22.41 -4.79
N GLU A 160 10.18 21.69 -3.67
CA GLU A 160 9.49 22.07 -2.43
C GLU A 160 10.31 23.03 -1.55
N GLU A 161 11.64 22.95 -1.55
CA GLU A 161 12.49 23.79 -0.69
C GLU A 161 12.55 25.27 -1.12
N GLN A 162 12.01 25.61 -2.29
CA GLN A 162 12.07 26.94 -2.90
C GLN A 162 10.69 27.61 -3.08
N LEU A 163 9.60 26.96 -2.67
CA LEU A 163 8.25 27.53 -2.72
C LEU A 163 7.86 28.09 -1.35
N THR A 164 7.91 29.41 -1.21
CA THR A 164 7.35 30.11 -0.05
C THR A 164 5.91 30.51 -0.34
N GLU A 165 5.05 30.39 0.68
CA GLU A 165 3.66 30.83 0.61
C GLU A 165 3.63 32.36 0.63
N GLY A 166 3.26 32.98 -0.50
CA GLY A 166 3.10 34.43 -0.57
C GLY A 166 1.85 34.90 0.15
N GLU A 167 1.85 36.15 0.64
CA GLU A 167 0.80 36.75 1.50
C GLU A 167 -0.64 36.73 0.94
N ASN A 168 -0.83 36.31 -0.31
CA ASN A 168 -2.13 36.18 -0.99
C ASN A 168 -2.57 34.71 -1.23
N GLY A 169 -1.93 33.72 -0.60
CA GLY A 169 -2.24 32.30 -0.79
C GLY A 169 -1.82 31.74 -2.16
N LYS A 170 -0.94 32.45 -2.88
CA LYS A 170 -0.29 31.96 -4.10
C LYS A 170 1.18 31.71 -3.79
N PHE A 171 1.67 30.52 -4.12
CA PHE A 171 3.08 30.17 -3.99
C PHE A 171 3.93 31.02 -4.94
N THR A 172 4.98 31.63 -4.40
CA THR A 172 5.97 32.39 -5.16
C THR A 172 7.34 31.74 -5.00
N PHE A 173 8.16 31.77 -6.06
CA PHE A 173 9.55 31.32 -5.99
C PHE A 173 10.32 32.31 -5.12
N GLY A 174 10.91 31.83 -4.03
CA GLY A 174 11.72 32.67 -3.14
C GLY A 174 12.92 33.23 -3.90
N GLU A 175 13.14 34.54 -3.79
CA GLU A 175 14.38 35.16 -4.28
C GLU A 175 15.57 34.53 -3.54
N ALA A 176 16.52 34.00 -4.32
CA ALA A 176 17.78 33.50 -3.81
C ALA A 176 18.47 34.62 -3.03
N VAL A 177 18.68 34.40 -1.73
CA VAL A 177 19.40 35.32 -0.86
C VAL A 177 20.85 35.38 -1.34
N GLU A 178 21.29 36.58 -1.73
CA GLU A 178 22.68 36.90 -2.06
C GLU A 178 23.62 36.53 -0.90
N GLY A 179 24.74 35.93 -1.26
CA GLY A 179 25.72 35.40 -0.33
C GLY A 179 26.47 36.44 0.51
N HIS A 180 26.92 35.97 1.66
CA HIS A 180 28.14 36.42 2.34
C HIS A 180 28.99 35.21 2.66
#